data_AF-A0A9D6P047-F1
#
_entry.id   AF-A0A9D6P047-F1
#
_cell.length_a   1.000
_cell.length_b   1.000
_cell.length_c   1.000
_cell.angle_alpha   90.00
_cell.angle_beta   90.00
_cell.angle_gamma   90.00
#
_symmetry.space_group_name_H-M   'P 1'
#
loop_
_entity.id
_entity.type
_entity.pdbx_description
1 polymer ?
#
loop_
_entity_poly.entity_id
_entity_poly.type
_entity_poly.pdbx_seq_one_letter_code
_entity_poly.pdbx_strand_id
1 'polypeptide(L)'
;MKTALSAIFLIIAFMLPASSYAANSCSSGYAPTELGCLPEDPVKFSADVYNWGLGLVGGVGLIAIIYGGYLIIVSKGDPLTLNKGKAYILYAILGIVMAVSGFALYQIAAVDILKIPGFGR
;
A
#
# COMPACT_ATOMS: atom_id res chain seq x y z
N MET A 1 -6.41 -20.60 -10.46
CA MET A 1 -7.42 -19.52 -10.43
C MET A 1 -8.06 -19.38 -9.05
N LYS A 2 -8.58 -20.46 -8.43
CA LYS A 2 -9.18 -20.41 -7.07
C LYS A 2 -8.23 -19.93 -5.94
N THR A 3 -6.95 -20.23 -6.03
CA THR A 3 -5.93 -19.80 -5.04
C THR A 3 -5.61 -18.30 -5.10
N ALA A 4 -5.69 -17.68 -6.27
CA ALA A 4 -5.45 -16.25 -6.46
C ALA A 4 -6.62 -15.40 -5.92
N LEU A 5 -7.86 -15.86 -6.12
CA LEU A 5 -9.07 -15.21 -5.58
C LEU A 5 -9.13 -15.33 -4.05
N SER A 6 -8.71 -16.48 -3.50
CA SER A 6 -8.65 -16.71 -2.04
C SER A 6 -7.58 -15.85 -1.35
N ALA A 7 -6.45 -15.57 -2.01
CA ALA A 7 -5.40 -14.71 -1.46
C ALA A 7 -5.83 -13.24 -1.45
N ILE A 8 -6.51 -12.77 -2.49
CA ILE A 8 -7.08 -11.41 -2.57
C ILE A 8 -8.12 -11.19 -1.47
N PHE A 9 -8.96 -12.18 -1.19
CA PHE A 9 -9.97 -12.11 -0.12
C PHE A 9 -9.34 -12.09 1.29
N LEU A 10 -8.24 -12.82 1.50
CA LEU A 10 -7.47 -12.79 2.75
C LEU A 10 -6.71 -11.48 2.95
N ILE A 11 -6.20 -10.86 1.87
CA ILE A 11 -5.53 -9.56 1.91
C ILE A 11 -6.53 -8.44 2.21
N ILE A 12 -7.74 -8.47 1.64
CA ILE A 12 -8.81 -7.51 1.95
C ILE A 12 -9.26 -7.66 3.41
N ALA A 13 -9.40 -8.90 3.92
CA ALA A 13 -9.76 -9.15 5.31
C ALA A 13 -8.66 -8.80 6.32
N PHE A 14 -7.38 -8.91 5.93
CA PHE A 14 -6.22 -8.58 6.79
C PHE A 14 -5.80 -7.11 6.68
N MET A 15 -6.21 -6.41 5.61
CA MET A 15 -6.00 -4.97 5.43
C MET A 15 -7.19 -4.11 5.83
N LEU A 16 -8.35 -4.69 6.16
CA LEU A 16 -9.30 -3.94 6.99
C LEU A 16 -8.53 -3.47 8.23
N PRO A 17 -8.44 -2.15 8.45
CA PRO A 17 -7.55 -1.61 9.45
C PRO A 17 -7.79 -2.34 10.76
N ALA A 18 -6.75 -2.99 11.31
CA ALA A 18 -6.81 -3.44 12.69
C ALA A 18 -6.97 -2.25 13.67
N SER A 19 -6.87 -1.00 13.17
CA SER A 19 -7.33 0.19 13.88
C SER A 19 -8.85 0.33 14.00
N SER A 20 -9.66 -0.48 13.28
CA SER A 20 -11.10 -0.61 13.54
C SER A 20 -11.41 -1.50 14.76
N TYR A 21 -10.39 -2.14 15.36
CA TYR A 21 -10.51 -2.87 16.62
C TYR A 21 -9.54 -2.30 17.68
N ALA A 22 -9.23 -1.01 17.63
CA ALA A 22 -8.56 -0.34 18.74
C ALA A 22 -9.61 0.44 19.55
N ALA A 23 -10.00 -0.20 20.65
CA ALA A 23 -10.64 0.38 21.82
C ALA A 23 -10.20 1.85 22.10
N ASN A 24 -11.13 2.79 21.88
CA ASN A 24 -11.54 3.90 22.75
C ASN A 24 -10.55 4.52 23.79
N SER A 25 -9.25 4.64 23.50
CA SER A 25 -8.33 5.51 24.24
C SER A 25 -7.50 6.41 23.30
N CYS A 26 -8.16 7.41 22.70
CA CYS A 26 -7.47 8.45 21.95
C CYS A 26 -6.68 9.37 22.92
N SER A 27 -5.37 9.47 22.71
CA SER A 27 -4.47 10.39 23.44
C SER A 27 -4.79 11.86 23.10
N SER A 28 -4.35 12.79 23.94
CA SER A 28 -4.54 14.24 23.73
C SER A 28 -3.98 14.68 22.36
N GLY A 29 -4.87 15.12 21.45
CA GLY A 29 -4.56 15.52 20.07
C GLY A 29 -5.33 14.77 18.97
N TYR A 30 -6.26 13.87 19.33
CA TYR A 30 -7.07 13.09 18.39
C TYR A 30 -8.56 13.17 18.77
N ALA A 31 -9.42 13.53 17.82
CA ALA A 31 -10.87 13.55 17.99
C ALA A 31 -11.47 12.14 17.82
N PRO A 32 -12.34 11.69 18.74
CA PRO A 32 -13.03 10.41 18.58
C PRO A 32 -14.12 10.54 17.50
N THR A 33 -13.97 9.80 16.39
CA THR A 33 -14.99 9.70 15.34
C THR A 33 -15.35 8.23 15.08
N GLU A 34 -16.48 7.95 14.42
CA GLU A 34 -16.95 6.59 14.12
C GLU A 34 -16.02 5.80 13.19
N LEU A 35 -14.96 6.44 12.69
CA LEU A 35 -13.89 5.86 11.87
C LEU A 35 -12.57 5.66 12.66
N GLY A 36 -12.55 5.94 13.97
CA GLY A 36 -11.38 5.86 14.84
C GLY A 36 -10.86 7.24 15.29
N CYS A 37 -9.74 7.23 16.03
CA CYS A 37 -9.05 8.44 16.49
C CYS A 37 -8.48 9.22 15.29
N LEU A 38 -9.08 10.36 14.95
CA LEU A 38 -8.60 11.22 13.86
C LEU A 38 -7.79 12.40 14.42
N PRO A 39 -6.56 12.64 13.95
CA PRO A 39 -5.79 13.82 14.36
C PRO A 39 -6.46 15.11 13.82
N GLU A 40 -6.49 16.18 14.62
CA GLU A 40 -7.02 17.50 14.22
C GLU A 40 -6.15 18.21 13.16
N ASP A 41 -4.92 17.70 12.92
CA ASP A 41 -4.00 18.22 11.89
C ASP A 41 -4.24 17.54 10.53
N PRO A 42 -4.58 18.29 9.46
CA PRO A 42 -4.79 17.72 8.12
C PRO A 42 -3.52 17.04 7.55
N VAL A 43 -2.34 17.42 8.05
CA VAL A 43 -1.05 16.88 7.57
C VAL A 43 -0.74 15.49 8.17
N LYS A 44 -1.18 15.21 9.41
CA LYS A 44 -1.00 13.88 10.01
C LYS A 44 -1.93 12.85 9.36
N PHE A 45 -3.16 13.26 9.04
CA PHE A 45 -4.12 12.41 8.34
C PHE A 45 -3.59 11.95 6.97
N SER A 46 -3.02 12.86 6.18
CA SER A 46 -2.50 12.51 4.85
C SER A 46 -1.25 11.63 4.94
N ALA A 47 -0.40 11.82 5.96
CA ALA A 47 0.77 10.97 6.19
C ALA A 47 0.39 9.54 6.59
N ASP A 48 -0.60 9.37 7.46
CA ASP A 48 -1.08 8.04 7.88
C ASP A 48 -1.73 7.27 6.72
N VAL A 49 -2.57 7.93 5.93
CA VAL A 49 -3.13 7.37 4.69
C VAL A 49 -2.02 6.91 3.74
N TYR A 50 -0.97 7.72 3.58
CA TYR A 50 0.13 7.41 2.69
C TYR A 50 0.98 6.23 3.18
N ASN A 51 1.30 6.18 4.48
CA ASN A 51 2.02 5.08 5.11
C ASN A 51 1.27 3.75 4.96
N TRP A 52 -0.04 3.76 5.19
CA TRP A 52 -0.87 2.57 4.99
C TRP A 52 -0.95 2.17 3.51
N GLY A 53 -1.09 3.14 2.60
CA GLY A 53 -1.05 2.92 1.16
C GLY A 53 0.28 2.31 0.66
N LEU A 54 1.41 2.73 1.21
CA LEU A 54 2.72 2.16 0.88
C LEU A 54 2.85 0.72 1.34
N GLY A 55 2.39 0.40 2.55
CA GLY A 55 2.38 -0.97 3.07
C GLY A 55 1.54 -1.89 2.19
N LEU A 56 0.40 -1.39 1.72
CA LEU A 56 -0.55 -2.09 0.84
C LEU A 56 0.08 -2.37 -0.54
N VAL A 57 0.69 -1.37 -1.17
CA VAL A 57 1.36 -1.54 -2.47
C VAL A 57 2.58 -2.45 -2.36
N GLY A 58 3.41 -2.28 -1.32
CA GLY A 58 4.57 -3.14 -1.09
C GLY A 58 4.19 -4.60 -0.88
N GLY A 59 3.13 -4.84 -0.10
CA GLY A 59 2.59 -6.19 0.14
C GLY A 59 2.07 -6.86 -1.12
N VAL A 60 1.25 -6.15 -1.92
CA VAL A 60 0.72 -6.67 -3.19
C VAL A 60 1.83 -6.90 -4.21
N GLY A 61 2.80 -5.99 -4.30
CA GLY A 61 3.95 -6.10 -5.18
C GLY A 61 4.81 -7.34 -4.90
N LEU A 62 5.07 -7.63 -3.63
CA LEU A 62 5.81 -8.83 -3.21
C LEU A 62 5.14 -10.12 -3.70
N ILE A 63 3.81 -10.22 -3.54
CA ILE A 63 3.03 -11.39 -3.92
C ILE A 63 3.01 -11.56 -5.45
N ALA A 64 2.89 -10.47 -6.19
CA ALA A 64 2.93 -10.49 -7.65
C ALA A 64 4.27 -10.99 -8.20
N ILE A 65 5.39 -10.62 -7.56
CA ILE A 65 6.73 -11.13 -7.91
C ILE A 65 6.83 -12.64 -7.66
N ILE A 66 6.36 -13.13 -6.51
CA ILE A 66 6.36 -14.57 -6.18
C ILE A 66 5.56 -15.36 -7.22
N TYR A 67 4.38 -14.86 -7.60
CA TYR A 67 3.54 -15.52 -8.61
C TYR A 67 4.19 -15.54 -9.99
N GLY A 68 4.75 -14.41 -10.44
CA GLY A 68 5.47 -14.33 -11.71
C GLY A 68 6.70 -15.25 -11.75
N GLY A 69 7.45 -15.32 -10.64
CA GLY A 69 8.60 -16.22 -10.48
C GLY A 69 8.21 -17.69 -10.55
N TYR A 70 7.15 -18.09 -9.85
CA TYR A 70 6.64 -19.46 -9.91
C TYR A 70 6.24 -19.88 -11.34
N LEU A 71 5.61 -18.96 -12.07
CA LEU A 71 5.15 -19.21 -13.44
C LEU A 71 6.34 -19.45 -14.40
N ILE A 72 7.44 -18.73 -14.21
CA ILE A 72 8.69 -18.94 -14.98
C ILE A 72 9.30 -20.32 -14.68
N ILE A 73 9.37 -20.71 -13.41
CA ILE A 73 10.00 -21.98 -12.99
C ILE A 73 9.23 -23.19 -13.50
N VAL A 74 7.89 -23.15 -13.50
CA VAL A 74 7.03 -24.27 -13.92
C VAL A 74 6.89 -24.40 -15.44
N SER A 75 7.41 -23.46 -16.22
CA SER A 75 7.14 -23.36 -17.67
C SER A 75 7.63 -24.53 -18.53
N LYS A 76 8.41 -25.49 -18.02
CA LYS A 76 8.84 -26.74 -18.72
C LYS A 76 9.34 -26.59 -20.17
N GLY A 77 9.74 -25.40 -20.60
CA GLY A 77 10.21 -25.10 -21.96
C GLY A 77 9.17 -24.49 -22.92
N ASP A 78 7.94 -24.22 -22.49
CA ASP A 78 6.95 -23.51 -23.31
C ASP A 78 7.22 -21.97 -23.30
N PRO A 79 7.48 -21.35 -24.47
CA PRO A 79 7.84 -19.94 -24.55
C PRO A 79 6.68 -19.00 -24.20
N LEU A 80 5.43 -19.45 -24.35
CA LEU A 80 4.24 -18.65 -24.07
C LEU A 80 4.11 -18.39 -22.57
N THR A 81 4.38 -19.41 -21.77
CA THR A 81 4.27 -19.39 -20.31
C THR A 81 5.43 -18.60 -19.69
N LEU A 82 6.62 -18.71 -20.26
CA LEU A 82 7.80 -17.91 -19.89
C LEU A 82 7.58 -16.41 -20.14
N ASN A 83 7.02 -16.05 -21.29
CA ASN A 83 6.80 -14.65 -21.63
C ASN A 83 5.73 -14.00 -20.73
N LYS A 84 4.68 -14.77 -20.40
CA LYS A 84 3.67 -14.35 -19.42
C LYS A 84 4.27 -14.11 -18.04
N GLY A 85 5.11 -15.03 -17.55
CA GLY A 85 5.78 -14.87 -16.26
C GLY A 85 6.66 -13.62 -16.19
N LYS A 86 7.42 -13.33 -17.25
CA LYS A 86 8.21 -12.10 -17.36
C LYS A 86 7.35 -10.83 -17.34
N ALA A 87 6.26 -10.83 -18.10
CA ALA A 87 5.33 -9.70 -18.12
C ALA A 87 4.76 -9.42 -16.73
N TYR A 88 4.35 -10.45 -15.98
CA TYR A 88 3.88 -10.30 -14.60
C TYR A 88 4.90 -9.65 -13.67
N ILE A 89 6.16 -10.07 -13.73
CA ILE A 89 7.24 -9.47 -12.92
C ILE A 89 7.46 -8.01 -13.33
N LEU A 90 7.46 -7.70 -14.63
CA LEU A 90 7.62 -6.33 -15.12
C LEU A 90 6.52 -5.41 -14.60
N TYR A 91 5.26 -5.83 -14.67
CA TYR A 91 4.14 -5.05 -14.15
C TYR A 91 4.22 -4.85 -12.63
N ALA A 92 4.67 -5.87 -11.88
CA ALA A 92 4.87 -5.76 -10.44
C ALA A 92 5.96 -4.73 -10.09
N ILE A 93 7.10 -4.76 -10.80
CA ILE A 93 8.19 -3.81 -10.61
C ILE A 93 7.74 -2.39 -10.97
N LEU A 94 7.06 -2.22 -12.10
CA LEU A 94 6.52 -0.93 -12.53
C LEU A 94 5.59 -0.32 -11.48
N GLY A 95 4.73 -1.13 -10.85
CA GLY A 95 3.85 -0.68 -9.78
C GLY A 95 4.59 -0.20 -8.53
N ILE A 96 5.60 -0.94 -8.08
CA ILE A 96 6.41 -0.57 -6.91
C ILE A 96 7.20 0.71 -7.20
N VAL A 97 7.82 0.81 -8.37
CA VAL A 97 8.58 1.99 -8.79
C VAL A 97 7.67 3.23 -8.88
N MET A 98 6.45 3.07 -9.43
CA MET A 98 5.46 4.15 -9.47
C MET A 98 5.08 4.63 -8.07
N ALA A 99 4.83 3.72 -7.14
CA ALA A 99 4.46 4.09 -5.77
C ALA A 99 5.58 4.88 -5.06
N VAL A 100 6.84 4.45 -5.20
CA VAL A 100 7.99 5.17 -4.65
C VAL A 100 8.13 6.56 -5.28
N SER A 101 7.92 6.68 -6.59
CA SER A 101 7.98 7.99 -7.27
C SER A 101 6.86 8.94 -6.82
N GLY A 102 5.66 8.39 -6.54
CA GLY A 102 4.55 9.16 -5.97
C GLY A 102 4.87 9.75 -4.60
N PHE A 103 5.77 9.13 -3.82
CA PHE A 103 6.16 9.64 -2.50
C PHE A 103 6.93 10.95 -2.61
N ALA A 104 7.83 11.04 -3.59
CA ALA A 104 8.58 12.25 -3.84
C ALA A 104 7.63 13.42 -4.18
N LEU A 105 6.62 13.16 -5.03
CA LEU A 105 5.59 14.15 -5.36
C LEU A 105 4.72 14.52 -4.15
N TYR A 106 4.38 13.54 -3.30
CA TYR A 106 3.60 13.76 -2.10
C TYR A 106 4.32 14.68 -1.10
N GLN A 107 5.62 14.51 -0.89
CA GLN A 107 6.40 15.39 0.00
C GLN A 107 6.41 16.84 -0.50
N ILE A 108 6.53 17.04 -1.81
CA ILE A 108 6.50 18.37 -2.44
C ILE A 108 5.11 18.98 -2.30
N ALA A 109 4.06 18.24 -2.66
CA ALA A 109 2.69 18.73 -2.56
C ALA A 109 2.24 19.02 -1.11
N ALA A 110 2.62 18.16 -0.15
CA ALA A 110 2.26 18.33 1.25
C ALA A 110 2.89 19.58 1.89
N VAL A 111 4.11 19.95 1.48
CA VAL A 111 4.83 21.11 2.01
C VAL A 111 4.50 22.40 1.26
N ASP A 112 4.35 22.33 -0.07
CA ASP A 112 4.18 23.52 -0.91
C ASP A 112 2.72 23.99 -1.04
N ILE A 113 1.74 23.07 -1.02
CA ILE A 113 0.31 23.41 -1.23
C ILE A 113 -0.41 23.67 0.10
N LEU A 114 -0.14 22.89 1.14
CA LEU A 114 -0.59 23.19 2.51
C LEU A 114 0.51 23.96 3.23
N LYS A 115 0.63 25.25 2.89
CA LYS A 115 1.55 26.20 3.54
C LYS A 115 1.11 26.48 4.98
N ILE A 116 1.20 25.49 5.87
CA ILE A 116 0.95 25.66 7.30
C ILE A 116 2.28 25.98 7.97
N PRO A 117 2.48 27.23 8.46
CA PRO A 117 3.63 27.56 9.30
C PRO A 117 3.47 26.81 10.63
N GLY A 118 4.14 25.67 10.78
CA GLY A 118 4.01 24.83 11.97
C GLY A 118 5.01 23.67 12.11
N PHE A 119 5.78 23.33 11.06
CA PHE A 119 6.88 22.37 11.18
C PHE A 119 8.14 23.04 11.73
N GLY A 120 8.05 23.53 12.97
CA GLY A 120 9.18 23.57 13.89
C GLY A 120 9.23 22.21 14.59
N ARG A 121 10.45 21.68 14.76
CA ARG A 121 10.73 20.36 15.34
C ARG A 121 9.98 20.09 16.65
#